data_AF-A0A9E2FDL9-F1
#
_entry.id   AF-A0A9E2FDL9-F1
#
_cell.length_a   1.000
_cell.length_b   1.000
_cell.length_c   1.000
_cell.angle_alpha   90.00
_cell.angle_beta   90.00
_cell.angle_gamma   90.00
#
_symmetry.space_group_name_H-M   'P 1'
#
loop_
_entity.id
_entity.type
_entity.pdbx_description
1 polymer ?
#
loop_
_entity_poly.entity_id
_entity_poly.type
_entity_poly.pdbx_seq_one_letter_code
_entity_poly.pdbx_strand_id
1 'polypeptide(L)'
;MPEYTDELIEQLIGCPKSIIEPPRKEMKSEKGHLRNNMELRSDEGEKFIVFMRMNSDFPENFSIGLEYFPNDERGSICLLRFNGPHGEFDGISSPPSSHSLFHEHKAKPENIEAGLRAEKGGFITEGFASYEQALPVFMKRIGLRENEKHFPGQESLNFPVEK
;
A
#
# COMPACT_ATOMS: atom_id res chain seq x y z
N MET A 1 -21.31 -1.66 12.07
CA MET A 1 -20.19 -1.78 11.13
C MET A 1 -20.64 -2.72 10.03
N PRO A 2 -20.48 -2.38 8.75
CA PRO A 2 -20.60 -3.37 7.69
C PRO A 2 -19.64 -4.53 8.01
N GLU A 3 -20.07 -5.75 7.74
CA GLU A 3 -19.22 -6.93 7.89
C GLU A 3 -18.16 -6.87 6.79
N TYR A 4 -16.90 -6.65 7.17
CA TYR A 4 -15.78 -6.71 6.23
C TYR A 4 -15.47 -8.16 5.94
N THR A 5 -15.73 -8.62 4.72
CA THR A 5 -15.30 -9.95 4.26
C THR A 5 -14.03 -9.85 3.42
N ASP A 6 -13.35 -10.98 3.20
CA ASP A 6 -12.19 -11.03 2.30
C ASP A 6 -12.57 -10.57 0.88
N GLU A 7 -13.75 -10.95 0.39
CA GLU A 7 -14.25 -10.54 -0.93
C GLU A 7 -14.46 -9.02 -1.01
N LEU A 8 -15.03 -8.41 0.04
CA LEU A 8 -15.20 -6.96 0.09
C LEU A 8 -13.85 -6.25 0.14
N ILE A 9 -12.89 -6.75 0.92
CA ILE A 9 -11.53 -6.19 1.00
C ILE A 9 -10.84 -6.26 -0.37
N GLU A 10 -10.88 -7.41 -1.04
CA GLU A 10 -10.31 -7.55 -2.39
C GLU A 10 -11.01 -6.66 -3.41
N GLN A 11 -12.35 -6.50 -3.32
CA GLN A 11 -13.09 -5.57 -4.16
C GLN A 11 -12.65 -4.12 -3.92
N LEU A 12 -12.53 -3.68 -2.66
CA LEU A 12 -12.08 -2.33 -2.33
C LEU A 12 -10.63 -2.07 -2.78
N ILE A 13 -9.75 -3.07 -2.66
CA ILE A 13 -8.38 -3.00 -3.17
C ILE A 13 -8.41 -2.84 -4.69
N GLY A 14 -9.07 -3.74 -5.41
CA GLY A 14 -8.98 -3.85 -6.86
C GLY A 14 -9.95 -2.96 -7.66
N CYS A 15 -10.93 -2.32 -7.03
CA CYS A 15 -11.91 -1.52 -7.77
C CYS A 15 -11.24 -0.41 -8.57
N PRO A 16 -11.76 -0.05 -9.75
CA PRO A 16 -11.18 1.02 -10.54
C PRO A 16 -11.22 2.35 -9.79
N LYS A 17 -10.09 3.08 -9.80
CA LYS A 17 -9.94 4.36 -9.09
C LYS A 17 -9.37 5.43 -10.00
N SER A 18 -9.84 6.65 -9.82
CA SER A 18 -9.35 7.86 -10.48
C SER A 18 -8.67 8.78 -9.47
N ILE A 19 -7.64 9.50 -9.91
CA ILE A 19 -6.94 10.49 -9.09
C ILE A 19 -7.83 11.74 -8.94
N ILE A 20 -8.08 12.13 -7.69
CA ILE A 20 -8.76 13.38 -7.34
C ILE A 20 -7.74 14.45 -6.99
N GLU A 21 -6.76 14.10 -6.17
CA GLU A 21 -5.60 14.95 -5.88
C GLU A 21 -4.32 14.24 -6.30
N PRO A 22 -3.57 14.78 -7.28
CA PRO A 22 -2.39 14.10 -7.80
C PRO A 22 -1.24 14.14 -6.79
N PRO A 23 -0.29 13.20 -6.90
CA PRO A 23 0.93 13.25 -6.12
C PRO A 23 1.76 14.48 -6.49
N ARG A 24 2.63 14.88 -5.56
CA ARG A 24 3.63 15.92 -5.84
C ARG A 24 4.60 15.41 -6.90
N LYS A 25 5.10 16.32 -7.73
CA LYS A 25 6.18 16.03 -8.70
C LYS A 25 7.45 15.53 -8.03
N GLU A 26 7.76 16.09 -6.86
CA GLU A 26 8.90 15.71 -6.04
C GLU A 26 8.42 15.34 -4.63
N MET A 27 9.01 14.29 -4.06
CA MET A 27 8.72 13.92 -2.67
C MET A 27 9.22 14.97 -1.70
N LYS A 28 8.46 15.21 -0.64
CA LYS A 28 8.84 16.14 0.42
C LYS A 28 9.69 15.41 1.47
N SER A 29 10.86 15.94 1.79
CA SER A 29 11.63 15.48 2.95
C SER A 29 10.97 15.95 4.27
N GLU A 30 10.71 15.02 5.17
CA GLU A 30 10.14 15.25 6.49
C GLU A 30 10.60 14.16 7.47
N LYS A 31 11.25 14.58 8.58
CA LYS A 31 11.67 13.70 9.69
C LYS A 31 12.46 12.46 9.24
N GLY A 32 13.43 12.64 8.32
CA GLY A 32 14.26 11.54 7.80
C GLY A 32 13.58 10.65 6.76
N HIS A 33 12.40 11.04 6.26
CA HIS A 33 11.71 10.34 5.19
C HIS A 33 11.34 11.27 4.04
N LEU A 34 11.46 10.77 2.83
CA LEU A 34 10.78 11.30 1.65
C LEU A 34 9.32 10.85 1.67
N ARG A 35 8.40 11.78 1.43
CA ARG A 35 6.96 11.54 1.53
C ARG A 35 6.20 12.10 0.33
N ASN A 36 5.23 11.31 -0.14
CA ASN A 36 4.25 11.73 -1.12
C ASN A 36 2.90 11.08 -0.85
N ASN A 37 1.80 11.70 -1.27
CA ASN A 37 0.45 11.14 -1.15
C ASN A 37 -0.34 11.48 -2.41
N MET A 38 -1.40 10.72 -2.68
CA MET A 38 -2.44 11.10 -3.62
C MET A 38 -3.80 10.67 -3.11
N GLU A 39 -4.84 11.43 -3.45
CA GLU A 39 -6.22 11.09 -3.12
C GLU A 39 -6.91 10.47 -4.33
N LEU A 40 -7.63 9.39 -4.09
CA LEU A 40 -8.33 8.64 -5.12
C LEU A 40 -9.82 8.53 -4.79
N ARG A 41 -10.59 8.28 -5.85
CA ARG A 41 -12.00 7.93 -5.75
C ARG A 41 -12.35 6.78 -6.69
N SER A 42 -13.14 5.82 -6.21
CA SER A 42 -13.76 4.82 -7.07
C SER A 42 -14.91 5.40 -7.90
N ASP A 43 -15.42 4.62 -8.84
CA ASP A 43 -16.60 4.98 -9.64
C ASP A 43 -17.88 5.06 -8.77
N GLU A 44 -17.94 4.25 -7.72
CA GLU A 44 -19.05 4.17 -6.76
C GLU A 44 -18.95 5.24 -5.65
N GLY A 45 -17.84 5.98 -5.59
CA GLY A 45 -17.68 7.19 -4.79
C GLY A 45 -16.95 7.01 -3.47
N GLU A 46 -16.45 5.82 -3.15
CA GLU A 46 -15.54 5.54 -2.03
C GLU A 46 -14.25 6.37 -2.13
N LYS A 47 -13.76 6.79 -0.96
CA LYS A 47 -12.57 7.63 -0.84
C LYS A 47 -11.37 6.81 -0.41
N PHE A 48 -10.23 7.08 -1.05
CA PHE A 48 -8.97 6.45 -0.71
C PHE A 48 -7.83 7.45 -0.68
N ILE A 49 -6.81 7.14 0.11
CA ILE A 49 -5.51 7.81 0.05
C ILE A 49 -4.45 6.76 -0.23
N VAL A 50 -3.57 7.06 -1.19
CA VAL A 50 -2.30 6.34 -1.32
C VAL A 50 -1.22 7.15 -0.64
N PHE A 51 -0.49 6.54 0.27
CA PHE A 51 0.71 7.13 0.87
C PHE A 51 1.97 6.44 0.35
N MET A 52 3.02 7.23 0.13
CA MET A 52 4.35 6.78 -0.26
C MET A 52 5.37 7.35 0.71
N ARG A 53 6.19 6.50 1.31
CA ARG A 53 7.23 6.85 2.28
C ARG A 53 8.51 6.13 1.91
N MET A 54 9.64 6.80 2.00
CA MET A 54 10.96 6.21 1.79
C MET A 54 11.92 6.83 2.80
N ASN A 55 12.71 6.03 3.50
CA ASN A 55 13.77 6.55 4.37
C ASN A 55 14.83 7.27 3.52
N SER A 56 15.29 8.43 3.98
CA SER A 56 16.23 9.27 3.23
C SER A 56 17.64 8.68 3.12
N ASP A 57 18.05 7.87 4.10
CA ASP A 57 19.38 7.27 4.17
C ASP A 57 19.38 5.80 3.69
N PHE A 58 18.23 5.12 3.80
CA PHE A 58 18.05 3.72 3.43
C PHE A 58 16.84 3.57 2.48
N PRO A 59 16.98 3.83 1.18
CA PRO A 59 15.85 3.81 0.22
C PRO A 59 15.12 2.47 0.14
N GLU A 60 15.78 1.36 0.47
CA GLU A 60 15.18 0.04 0.61
C GLU A 60 14.14 -0.03 1.72
N ASN A 61 14.24 0.84 2.73
CA ASN A 61 13.23 1.02 3.76
C ASN A 61 12.16 2.00 3.25
N PHE A 62 11.19 1.43 2.52
CA PHE A 62 10.05 2.16 2.00
C PHE A 62 8.71 1.55 2.44
N SER A 63 7.66 2.34 2.28
CA SER A 63 6.28 1.92 2.44
C SER A 63 5.36 2.60 1.43
N ILE A 64 4.53 1.82 0.74
CA ILE A 64 3.48 2.28 -0.17
C ILE A 64 2.18 1.65 0.31
N GLY A 65 1.15 2.43 0.63
CA GLY A 65 -0.09 1.85 1.16
C GLY A 65 -1.34 2.54 0.68
N LEU A 66 -2.44 1.79 0.68
CA LEU A 66 -3.79 2.19 0.30
C LEU A 66 -4.65 2.25 1.56
N GLU A 67 -5.13 3.43 1.88
CA GLU A 67 -6.10 3.66 2.95
C GLU A 67 -7.49 3.88 2.35
N TYR A 68 -8.48 3.16 2.89
CA TYR A 68 -9.90 3.38 2.61
C TYR A 68 -10.55 4.18 3.73
N PHE A 69 -11.40 5.14 3.36
CA PHE A 69 -12.15 5.99 4.28
C PHE A 69 -13.65 5.66 4.15
N PRO A 70 -14.21 4.85 5.06
CA PRO A 70 -15.64 4.56 5.05
C PRO A 70 -16.46 5.85 5.21
N ASN A 71 -17.55 5.99 4.47
CA ASN A 71 -18.37 7.21 4.50
C ASN A 71 -19.07 7.42 5.85
N ASP A 72 -19.44 6.33 6.52
CA ASP A 72 -20.28 6.35 7.73
C ASP A 72 -19.49 6.14 9.03
N GLU A 73 -18.16 6.01 8.96
CA GLU A 73 -17.31 5.72 10.11
C GLU A 73 -16.15 6.71 10.24
N ARG A 74 -15.67 6.93 11.47
CA ARG A 74 -14.47 7.74 11.70
C ARG A 74 -13.23 6.86 11.60
N GLY A 75 -12.28 7.30 10.78
CA GLY A 75 -10.97 6.67 10.65
C GLY A 75 -10.72 6.19 9.23
N SER A 76 -9.60 5.52 9.04
CA SER A 76 -9.26 4.84 7.79
C SER A 76 -8.84 3.40 8.07
N ILE A 77 -8.99 2.56 7.04
CA ILE A 77 -8.57 1.17 7.05
C ILE A 77 -7.43 1.03 6.04
N CYS A 78 -6.26 0.60 6.50
CA CYS A 78 -5.17 0.27 5.59
C CYS A 78 -5.48 -1.08 4.93
N LEU A 79 -5.86 -1.05 3.65
CA LEU A 79 -6.29 -2.23 2.90
C LEU A 79 -5.11 -3.04 2.39
N LEU A 80 -4.07 -2.36 1.90
CA LEU A 80 -2.89 -2.96 1.30
C LEU A 80 -1.67 -2.10 1.59
N ARG A 81 -0.53 -2.72 1.87
CA ARG A 81 0.75 -2.02 2.05
C ARG A 81 1.90 -2.85 1.52
N PHE A 82 2.70 -2.28 0.63
CA PHE A 82 3.97 -2.83 0.17
C PHE A 82 5.10 -2.17 0.95
N ASN A 83 6.04 -2.97 1.43
CA ASN A 83 7.17 -2.52 2.22
C ASN A 83 8.46 -3.14 1.69
N GLY A 84 9.53 -2.36 1.72
CA GLY A 84 10.87 -2.93 1.65
C GLY A 84 11.38 -3.35 3.04
N PRO A 85 12.59 -3.91 3.11
CA PRO A 85 13.19 -4.33 4.38
C PRO A 85 13.33 -3.15 5.35
N HIS A 86 12.86 -3.32 6.59
CA HIS A 86 12.94 -2.27 7.61
C HIS A 86 13.40 -2.75 9.00
N GLY A 87 13.87 -3.99 9.10
CA GLY A 87 14.36 -4.58 10.35
C GLY A 87 13.23 -4.86 11.34
N GLU A 88 13.53 -5.54 12.45
CA GLU A 88 12.50 -5.81 13.46
C GLU A 88 12.27 -4.56 14.32
N PHE A 89 11.00 -4.15 14.44
CA PHE A 89 10.57 -3.39 15.59
C PHE A 89 10.26 -4.41 16.67
N ASP A 90 11.02 -4.36 17.77
CA ASP A 90 10.94 -5.18 18.98
C ASP A 90 11.99 -6.29 19.06
N GLY A 91 12.91 -6.13 20.01
CA GLY A 91 14.05 -7.02 20.30
C GLY A 91 13.67 -8.40 20.84
N ILE A 92 12.76 -9.10 20.18
CA ILE A 92 12.43 -10.50 20.45
C ILE A 92 12.87 -11.30 19.22
N SER A 93 13.97 -12.02 19.39
CA SER A 93 14.54 -12.96 18.42
C SER A 93 13.50 -14.00 17.98
N SER A 94 12.72 -13.64 16.98
CA SER A 94 11.76 -14.50 16.30
C SER A 94 12.41 -14.97 14.99
N PRO A 95 11.96 -16.09 14.37
CA PRO A 95 12.37 -16.45 13.01
C PRO A 95 12.18 -15.24 12.08
N PRO A 96 12.97 -15.09 10.99
CA PRO A 96 13.05 -13.86 10.22
C PRO A 96 11.65 -13.33 9.92
N SER A 97 11.28 -12.25 10.61
CA SER A 97 9.98 -11.63 10.39
C SER A 97 9.96 -11.12 8.95
N SER A 98 8.77 -11.03 8.34
CA SER A 98 8.63 -10.52 6.98
C SER A 98 9.32 -9.15 6.78
N HIS A 99 9.54 -8.40 7.87
CA HIS A 99 10.22 -7.11 7.91
C HIS A 99 11.71 -7.13 7.53
N SER A 100 12.38 -8.29 7.53
CA SER A 100 13.76 -8.40 7.03
C SER A 100 13.85 -8.50 5.51
N LEU A 101 12.71 -8.68 4.82
CA LEU A 101 12.62 -8.86 3.37
C LEU A 101 11.57 -7.92 2.78
N PHE A 102 11.44 -7.91 1.45
CA PHE A 102 10.30 -7.28 0.79
C PHE A 102 9.03 -8.04 1.13
N HIS A 103 7.99 -7.31 1.50
CA HIS A 103 6.77 -7.92 2.00
C HIS A 103 5.54 -7.07 1.75
N GLU A 104 4.40 -7.72 1.81
CA GLU A 104 3.09 -7.11 1.67
C GLU A 104 2.29 -7.33 2.96
N HIS A 105 1.47 -6.35 3.30
CA HIS A 105 0.42 -6.48 4.29
C HIS A 105 -0.92 -6.29 3.61
N LYS A 106 -1.89 -7.11 3.98
CA LYS A 106 -3.28 -6.99 3.51
C LYS A 106 -4.21 -6.94 4.70
N ALA A 107 -5.24 -6.10 4.63
CA ALA A 107 -6.30 -6.08 5.60
C ALA A 107 -6.94 -7.47 5.74
N LYS A 108 -7.31 -7.84 6.96
CA LYS A 108 -8.01 -9.08 7.25
C LYS A 108 -9.28 -8.81 8.05
N PRO A 109 -10.42 -9.44 7.70
CA PRO A 109 -11.67 -9.33 8.45
C PRO A 109 -11.50 -9.52 9.96
N GLU A 110 -10.81 -10.58 10.35
CA GLU A 110 -10.62 -10.97 11.75
C GLU A 110 -9.81 -9.94 12.55
N ASN A 111 -8.88 -9.23 11.90
CA ASN A 111 -8.12 -8.16 12.54
C ASN A 111 -9.02 -6.95 12.79
N ILE A 112 -9.86 -6.59 11.82
CA ILE A 112 -10.80 -5.46 11.93
C ILE A 112 -11.83 -5.75 13.02
N GLU A 113 -12.41 -6.95 13.03
CA GLU A 113 -13.38 -7.39 14.03
C GLU A 113 -12.77 -7.39 15.44
N ALA A 114 -11.52 -7.83 15.58
CA ALA A 114 -10.79 -7.83 16.84
C ALA A 114 -10.28 -6.43 17.29
N GLY A 115 -10.53 -5.37 16.51
CA GLY A 115 -10.04 -4.01 16.80
C GLY A 115 -8.52 -3.85 16.70
N LEU A 116 -7.84 -4.75 15.98
CA LEU A 116 -6.43 -4.68 15.68
C LEU A 116 -6.20 -3.79 14.44
N ARG A 117 -4.93 -3.50 14.13
CA ARG A 117 -4.56 -2.97 12.81
C ARG A 117 -5.03 -3.95 11.74
N ALA A 118 -5.83 -3.48 10.79
CA ALA A 118 -6.44 -4.30 9.75
C ALA A 118 -5.38 -5.14 9.01
N GLU A 119 -4.25 -4.52 8.66
CA GLU A 119 -3.15 -5.10 7.90
C GLU A 119 -2.10 -5.82 8.78
N LYS A 120 -2.44 -6.14 10.03
CA LYS A 120 -1.54 -6.87 10.93
C LYS A 120 -1.21 -8.25 10.36
N GLY A 121 0.09 -8.51 10.25
CA GLY A 121 0.64 -9.73 9.64
C GLY A 121 1.03 -9.47 8.18
N GLY A 122 2.32 -9.55 7.89
CA GLY A 122 2.86 -9.43 6.54
C GLY A 122 3.28 -10.78 5.97
N PHE A 123 3.39 -10.86 4.65
CA PHE A 123 3.93 -12.02 3.93
C PHE A 123 5.05 -11.57 3.00
N ILE A 124 6.11 -12.39 2.92
CA ILE A 124 7.25 -12.14 2.03
C ILE A 124 6.75 -12.22 0.59
N THR A 125 7.25 -11.35 -0.27
CA THR A 125 6.90 -11.30 -1.70
C THR A 125 8.18 -11.30 -2.54
N GLU A 126 8.09 -11.95 -3.69
CA GLU A 126 9.09 -11.87 -4.76
C GLU A 126 8.62 -10.93 -5.90
N GLY A 127 7.43 -10.33 -5.76
CA GLY A 127 6.81 -9.47 -6.78
C GLY A 127 7.49 -8.12 -6.98
N PHE A 128 8.39 -7.73 -6.08
CA PHE A 128 9.22 -6.53 -6.19
C PHE A 128 10.46 -6.62 -5.27
N ALA A 129 11.53 -5.94 -5.65
CA ALA A 129 12.79 -5.86 -4.90
C ALA A 129 13.32 -4.42 -4.75
N SER A 130 12.51 -3.42 -5.07
CA SER A 130 12.81 -2.00 -4.84
C SER A 130 11.54 -1.16 -4.83
N TYR A 131 11.64 0.11 -4.39
CA TYR A 131 10.53 1.05 -4.45
C TYR A 131 10.05 1.29 -5.89
N GLU A 132 10.99 1.43 -6.82
CA GLU A 132 10.74 1.67 -8.25
C GLU A 132 9.99 0.51 -8.89
N GLN A 133 10.25 -0.72 -8.45
CA GLN A 133 9.52 -1.91 -8.88
C GLN A 133 8.16 -2.04 -8.18
N ALA A 134 8.12 -1.76 -6.88
CA ALA A 134 6.91 -1.88 -6.07
C ALA A 134 5.81 -0.91 -6.51
N LEU A 135 6.18 0.33 -6.85
CA LEU A 135 5.23 1.39 -7.18
C LEU A 135 4.29 1.04 -8.35
N PRO A 136 4.77 0.67 -9.56
CA PRO A 136 3.88 0.34 -10.67
C PRO A 136 3.04 -0.92 -10.40
N VAL A 137 3.62 -1.93 -9.73
CA VAL A 137 2.89 -3.15 -9.33
C VAL A 137 1.76 -2.80 -8.37
N PHE A 138 2.03 -1.93 -7.39
CA PHE A 138 1.05 -1.43 -6.44
C PHE A 138 -0.07 -0.67 -7.14
N MET A 139 0.26 0.29 -8.02
CA MET A 139 -0.75 1.08 -8.76
C MET A 139 -1.68 0.21 -9.59
N LYS A 140 -1.13 -0.82 -10.24
CA LYS A 140 -1.92 -1.82 -10.97
C LYS A 140 -2.81 -2.63 -10.02
N ARG A 141 -2.25 -3.09 -8.88
CA ARG A 141 -2.98 -3.91 -7.89
C ARG A 141 -4.17 -3.16 -7.28
N ILE A 142 -4.06 -1.84 -7.09
CA ILE A 142 -5.13 -1.03 -6.52
C ILE A 142 -6.17 -0.53 -7.54
N GLY A 143 -6.06 -0.93 -8.82
CA GLY A 143 -7.00 -0.53 -9.87
C GLY A 143 -6.87 0.94 -10.30
N LEU A 144 -5.69 1.57 -10.17
CA LEU A 144 -5.51 2.96 -10.57
C LEU A 144 -5.57 3.13 -12.09
N ARG A 145 -6.44 4.04 -12.57
CA ARG A 145 -6.50 4.46 -13.97
C ARG A 145 -5.51 5.60 -14.24
N GLU A 146 -5.07 5.72 -15.49
CA GLU A 146 -4.19 6.82 -15.97
C GLU A 146 -2.84 6.97 -15.25
N ASN A 147 -2.26 5.86 -14.75
CA ASN A 147 -0.99 5.86 -14.01
C ASN A 147 0.16 6.60 -14.76
N GLU A 148 0.27 6.38 -16.06
CA GLU A 148 1.36 6.88 -16.93
C GLU A 148 1.46 8.42 -16.97
N LYS A 149 0.34 9.13 -16.77
CA LYS A 149 0.30 10.59 -16.78
C LYS A 149 0.99 11.21 -15.56
N HIS A 150 0.91 10.52 -14.42
CA HIS A 150 1.40 11.02 -13.14
C HIS A 150 2.71 10.35 -12.70
N PHE A 151 3.00 9.17 -13.25
CA PHE A 151 4.24 8.42 -13.04
C PHE A 151 4.85 8.04 -14.41
N PRO A 152 5.42 9.01 -15.16
CA PRO A 152 5.98 8.75 -16.48
C PRO A 152 7.20 7.83 -16.39
N GLY A 153 7.33 6.90 -17.36
CA GLY A 153 8.47 5.96 -17.42
C GLY A 153 8.28 4.65 -16.66
N GLN A 154 7.05 4.34 -16.22
CA GLN A 154 6.71 3.10 -15.51
C GLN A 154 6.19 1.96 -16.40
N GLU A 155 6.37 2.04 -17.71
CA GLU A 155 5.91 1.00 -18.63
C GLU A 155 6.72 -0.31 -18.45
N SER A 156 5.98 -1.38 -18.16
CA SER A 156 6.37 -2.80 -18.30
C SER A 156 7.49 -3.33 -17.39
N LEU A 157 7.23 -3.40 -16.09
CA LEU A 157 7.75 -4.52 -15.31
C LEU A 157 6.70 -5.65 -15.34
N ASN A 158 6.73 -6.45 -16.40
CA ASN A 158 5.97 -7.70 -16.48
C ASN A 158 6.66 -8.72 -15.56
N PHE A 159 6.28 -8.73 -14.29
CA PHE A 159 6.54 -9.88 -13.43
C PHE A 159 5.43 -10.92 -13.66
N PRO A 160 5.77 -12.21 -13.76
CA PRO A 160 4.77 -13.26 -13.85
C PRO A 160 3.87 -13.18 -12.62
N VAL A 161 2.57 -12.94 -12.86
CA VAL A 161 1.54 -13.22 -11.86
C VAL A 161 1.47 -14.74 -11.81
N GLU A 162 1.94 -15.37 -10.73
CA GLU A 162 1.70 -16.79 -10.52
C GLU A 162 0.19 -17.05 -10.50
N LYS A 163 -0.20 -18.13 -11.19
CA LYS A 163 -1.58 -18.57 -11.39
C LYS A 163 -2.18 -19.18 -10.14
#